data_AF-A0A961T9K5-F1
#
_entry.id   AF-A0A961T9K5-F1
#
_cell.length_a   1.000
_cell.length_b   1.000
_cell.length_c   1.000
_cell.angle_alpha   90.00
_cell.angle_beta   90.00
_cell.angle_gamma   90.00
#
_symmetry.space_group_name_H-M   'P 1'
#
loop_
_entity.id
_entity.type
_entity.pdbx_description
1 polymer ?
#
loop_
_entity_poly.entity_id
_entity_poly.type
_entity_poly.pdbx_seq_one_letter_code
_entity_poly.pdbx_strand_id
1 'polypeptide(L)' 'MPTIALVDDDRNILTSVSIALESEGYRVETYTDGASALDGLSVRRPDLAIFDIK' A
#
# COMPACT_ATOMS: atom_id res chain seq x y z
N MET A 1 -1.93 3.72 -14.97
CA MET A 1 -2.83 3.30 -13.88
C MET A 1 -2.20 3.80 -12.59
N PRO A 2 -2.86 4.66 -11.80
CA PRO A 2 -2.24 5.21 -10.59
C PRO A 2 -1.91 4.10 -9.60
N THR A 3 -0.78 4.21 -8.93
CA THR A 3 -0.28 3.24 -7.95
C THR A 3 -0.49 3.77 -6.55
N ILE A 4 -1.11 2.96 -5.69
CA ILE A 4 -1.33 3.25 -4.28
C ILE A 4 -0.48 2.30 -3.46
N ALA A 5 0.36 2.84 -2.59
CA ALA A 5 1.07 2.07 -1.57
C ALA A 5 0.24 1.99 -0.28
N LEU A 6 0.11 0.81 0.29
CA LEU A 6 -0.59 0.54 1.54
C LEU A 6 0.39 -0.03 2.56
N VAL A 7 0.48 0.59 3.73
CA VAL A 7 1.39 0.20 4.80
C VAL A 7 0.60 -0.01 6.08
N ASP A 8 0.52 -1.26 6.55
CA ASP A 8 -0.26 -1.66 7.72
C ASP A 8 0.31 -2.98 8.28
N ASP A 9 0.39 -3.17 9.60
CA ASP A 9 0.87 -4.42 10.20
C ASP A 9 -0.18 -5.54 10.20
N ASP A 10 -1.46 -5.23 9.95
CA ASP A 10 -2.56 -6.18 9.79
C ASP A 10 -2.78 -6.58 8.32
N ARG A 11 -2.53 -7.87 8.05
CA ARG A 11 -2.72 -8.47 6.72
C ARG A 11 -4.18 -8.50 6.26
N ASN A 12 -5.14 -8.53 7.17
CA ASN A 12 -6.56 -8.53 6.83
C ASN A 12 -6.97 -7.15 6.27
N ILE A 13 -6.43 -6.07 6.84
CA ILE A 13 -6.63 -4.70 6.33
C ILE A 13 -5.98 -4.56 4.97
N LEU A 14 -4.70 -4.92 4.85
CA LEU A 14 -4.01 -4.90 3.55
C LEU A 14 -4.79 -5.65 2.47
N THR A 15 -5.27 -6.85 2.77
CA THR A 15 -6.02 -7.67 1.79
C THR A 15 -7.34 -7.02 1.40
N SER A 16 -8.15 -6.61 2.38
CA SER A 16 -9.48 -6.05 2.11
C SER A 16 -9.43 -4.73 1.36
N VAL A 17 -8.51 -3.82 1.74
CA VAL A 17 -8.35 -2.53 1.09
C VAL A 17 -7.72 -2.69 -0.30
N SER A 18 -6.77 -3.61 -0.47
CA SER A 18 -6.18 -3.88 -1.79
C SER A 18 -7.26 -4.34 -2.78
N ILE A 19 -8.10 -5.30 -2.40
CA ILE A 19 -9.20 -5.79 -3.26
C ILE A 19 -10.13 -4.63 -3.67
N ALA A 20 -10.49 -3.76 -2.72
CA ALA A 20 -11.35 -2.63 -3.00
C ALA A 20 -10.71 -1.65 -4.00
N LEU A 21 -9.46 -1.25 -3.78
CA LEU A 21 -8.76 -0.31 -4.66
C LEU A 21 -8.45 -0.92 -6.04
N GLU A 22 -8.08 -2.20 -6.10
CA GLU A 22 -7.86 -2.89 -7.38
C GLU A 22 -9.16 -2.98 -8.19
N SER A 23 -10.31 -3.17 -7.54
CA SER A 23 -11.62 -3.18 -8.21
C SER A 23 -12.01 -1.82 -8.82
N GLU A 24 -11.50 -0.73 -8.24
CA GLU A 24 -11.63 0.64 -8.78
C GLU A 24 -10.59 0.95 -9.88
N GLY A 25 -9.75 -0.03 -10.23
CA GLY A 25 -8.76 0.09 -11.30
C GLY A 25 -7.45 0.76 -10.86
N TYR A 26 -7.12 0.76 -9.57
CA TYR A 26 -5.80 1.17 -9.09
C TYR A 26 -4.83 -0.01 -9.09
N ARG A 27 -3.53 0.29 -9.19
CA ARG A 27 -2.49 -0.68 -8.87
C ARG A 27 -2.17 -0.55 -7.38
N VAL A 28 -2.18 -1.65 -6.64
CA VAL A 28 -1.87 -1.63 -5.21
C VAL A 28 -0.52 -2.29 -4.94
N GLU A 29 0.29 -1.66 -4.10
CA GLU A 29 1.49 -2.25 -3.52
C GLU A 29 1.33 -2.25 -1.99
N THR A 30 1.51 -3.41 -1.36
CA THR A 30 1.33 -3.55 0.09
C THR A 30 2.65 -3.79 0.79
N TYR A 31 2.75 -3.26 2.01
CA TYR A 31 3.90 -3.37 2.89
C TYR A 31 3.40 -3.67 4.31
N THR A 32 4.01 -4.66 4.97
CA THR A 32 3.62 -5.07 6.33
C THR A 32 4.43 -4.39 7.43
N ASP A 33 5.43 -3.60 7.06
CA ASP A 33 6.30 -2.92 7.99
C ASP A 33 6.86 -1.63 7.38
N GLY A 34 7.20 -0.67 8.24
CA GLY A 34 7.67 0.65 7.80
C GLY A 34 9.05 0.62 7.12
N ALA A 35 9.91 -0.36 7.41
CA ALA A 35 11.24 -0.43 6.81
C ALA A 35 11.14 -0.89 5.34
N SER A 36 10.40 -1.96 5.09
CA SER A 36 10.13 -2.43 3.72
C SER A 36 9.34 -1.40 2.91
N ALA A 37 8.41 -0.68 3.54
CA ALA A 37 7.72 0.44 2.93
C ALA A 37 8.69 1.57 2.55
N LEU A 38 9.57 1.99 3.45
CA LEU A 38 10.52 3.08 3.18
C LEU A 38 11.46 2.74 2.01
N ASP A 39 11.99 1.52 1.99
CA ASP A 39 12.83 1.03 0.91
C ASP A 39 12.04 0.95 -0.41
N GLY A 40 10.85 0.37 -0.36
CA GLY A 40 9.96 0.22 -1.52
C GLY A 40 9.56 1.55 -2.15
N LEU A 41 9.13 2.51 -1.32
CA LEU A 41 8.71 3.86 -1.73
C LEU A 41 9.87 4.69 -2.30
N SER A 42 11.10 4.44 -1.82
CA SER A 42 12.30 5.11 -2.34
C SER A 42 12.67 4.63 -3.74
N VAL A 43 12.41 3.36 -4.06
CA VAL A 43 12.68 2.76 -5.38
C VAL A 43 11.52 3.00 -6.35
N ARG A 44 10.28 2.84 -5.89
CA ARG A 44 9.05 3.03 -6.67
C ARG A 44 8.18 4.05 -5.96
N ARG A 45 8.15 5.27 -6.50
CA ARG A 45 7.29 6.33 -5.97
C ARG A 45 5.84 6.06 -6.39
N PRO A 46 4.93 5.76 -5.44
CA PRO A 46 3.51 5.66 -5.75
C PRO A 46 2.92 7.06 -5.96
N ASP A 47 1.72 7.11 -6.52
CA ASP A 47 0.95 8.36 -6.66
C ASP A 47 0.29 8.74 -5.32
N LEU A 48 -0.02 7.75 -4.48
CA LEU A 48 -0.57 7.92 -3.14
C LEU A 48 0.01 6.84 -2.21
N ALA A 49 0.33 7.20 -0.97
CA ALA A 49 0.70 6.25 0.06
C ALA A 49 -0.23 6.40 1.27
N ILE A 50 -0.79 5.30 1.73
CA ILE A 50 -1.67 5.19 2.89
C ILE A 50 -0.90 4.47 3.98
N PHE A 51 -0.79 5.10 5.15
CA PHE A 51 -0.08 4.56 6.31
C PHE A 51 -1.06 4.42 7.47
N ASP A 52 -1.09 3.24 8.06
CA ASP A 52 -1.68 3.07 9.38
C ASP A 52 -0.78 3.69 10.46
N ILE A 53 -1.39 4.36 11.44
CA ILE A 53 -0.73 5.03 12.55
C ILE A 53 -1.43 4.57 13.83
N LYS A 54 -0.65 4.17 14.83
CA LYS A 54 -1.13 3.88 16.19
C LYS A 54 -1.12 5.11 17.09
#